data_AF-A0A2M7CLM7-F1
#
_entry.id   AF-A0A2M7CLM7-F1
#
_cell.length_a   1.000
_cell.length_b   1.000
_cell.length_c   1.000
_cell.angle_alpha   90.00
_cell.angle_beta   90.00
_cell.angle_gamma   90.00
#
_symmetry.space_group_name_H-M   'P 1'
#
loop_
_entity.id
_entity.type
_entity.pdbx_description
1 polymer ?
#
loop_
_entity_poly.entity_id
_entity_poly.type
_entity_poly.pdbx_seq_one_letter_code
_entity_poly.pdbx_strand_id
1 'polypeptide(L)' 'MTDAEIDFSDIPEVTPEMFAKGIVRRGLKPITKKQLTLRLDSDLIEWFKEQGQGYQTKMNALLRAYMEEHKRVAGARRG' A
#
# COMPACT_ATOMS: atom_id res chain seq x y z
N MET A 1 8.77 4.20 -37.05
CA MET A 1 8.01 3.72 -35.89
C MET A 1 6.55 3.70 -36.26
N THR A 2 6.15 2.56 -36.80
CA THR A 2 4.76 2.17 -37.00
C THR A 2 4.34 1.30 -35.83
N ASP A 3 3.04 1.24 -35.54
CA ASP A 3 2.52 0.39 -34.45
C ASP A 3 2.91 -1.09 -34.61
N ALA A 4 3.17 -1.54 -35.84
CA ALA A 4 3.62 -2.90 -36.14
C ALA A 4 5.06 -3.21 -35.66
N GLU A 5 5.82 -2.19 -35.27
CA GLU A 5 7.20 -2.32 -34.75
C GLU A 5 7.24 -2.35 -33.21
N ILE A 6 6.09 -2.29 -32.53
CA ILE A 6 6.01 -2.34 -31.07
C ILE A 6 6.07 -3.80 -30.61
N ASP A 7 7.07 -4.12 -29.80
CA ASP A 7 7.22 -5.42 -29.15
C ASP A 7 6.33 -5.49 -27.90
N PHE A 8 5.46 -6.49 -27.84
CA PHE A 8 4.55 -6.77 -26.71
C PHE A 8 4.90 -8.07 -25.98
N SER A 9 6.09 -8.63 -26.22
CA SER A 9 6.53 -9.90 -25.63
C SER A 9 6.57 -9.88 -24.10
N ASP A 10 6.80 -8.71 -23.49
CA ASP A 10 6.84 -8.50 -22.04
C ASP A 10 5.54 -7.94 -21.44
N ILE A 11 4.71 -7.29 -22.26
CA ILE A 11 3.47 -6.64 -21.84
C ILE A 11 2.34 -7.03 -22.81
N PRO A 12 1.59 -8.10 -22.51
CA PRO A 12 0.49 -8.51 -23.37
C PRO A 12 -0.59 -7.42 -23.43
N GLU A 13 -1.18 -7.24 -24.61
CA GLU A 13 -2.25 -6.26 -24.80
C GLU A 13 -3.46 -6.57 -23.90
N VAL A 14 -4.03 -5.50 -23.34
CA VAL A 14 -5.23 -5.61 -22.51
C VAL A 14 -6.43 -5.91 -23.41
N THR A 15 -6.96 -7.13 -23.31
CA THR A 15 -8.18 -7.48 -24.05
C THR A 15 -9.39 -6.73 -23.49
N PRO A 16 -10.46 -6.52 -24.30
CA PRO A 16 -11.71 -5.94 -23.80
C PRO A 16 -12.31 -6.70 -22.61
N GLU A 17 -12.12 -8.02 -22.56
CA GLU A 17 -12.57 -8.87 -21.44
C GLU A 17 -11.74 -8.66 -20.17
N MET A 18 -10.42 -8.45 -20.30
CA MET A 18 -9.55 -8.07 -19.19
C MET A 18 -9.92 -6.69 -18.65
N PHE A 19 -10.19 -5.74 -19.54
CA PHE A 19 -10.62 -4.39 -19.18
C PHE A 19 -11.96 -4.42 -18.41
N ALA A 20 -12.92 -5.22 -18.86
CA ALA A 20 -14.23 -5.38 -18.20
C ALA A 20 -14.13 -5.98 -16.79
N LYS A 21 -13.11 -6.81 -16.52
CA LYS A 21 -12.83 -7.38 -15.18
C LYS A 21 -11.98 -6.46 -14.31
N GLY A 22 -11.52 -5.33 -14.83
CA GLY A 22 -10.72 -4.36 -14.11
C GLY A 22 -11.50 -3.72 -12.96
N ILE A 23 -10.99 -3.82 -11.74
CA ILE A 23 -11.55 -3.09 -10.59
C ILE A 23 -11.22 -1.61 -10.76
N VAL A 24 -12.19 -0.81 -11.21
CA VAL A 24 -12.06 0.64 -11.28
C VAL A 24 -12.11 1.21 -9.86
N ARG A 25 -10.96 1.59 -9.31
CA ARG A 25 -10.89 2.36 -8.06
C ARG A 25 -11.36 3.80 -8.31
N ARG A 26 -12.68 4.04 -8.28
CA ARG A 26 -13.25 5.39 -8.30
C ARG A 26 -12.97 6.09 -6.96
N GLY A 27 -12.38 7.28 -7.00
CA GLY A 27 -12.20 8.13 -5.82
C GLY A 27 -10.86 8.02 -5.09
N LEU A 28 -9.76 7.81 -5.82
CA LEU A 28 -8.38 7.87 -5.30
C LEU A 28 -8.06 9.26 -4.71
N LYS A 29 -8.55 9.60 -3.52
CA LYS A 29 -7.87 10.59 -2.68
C LYS A 29 -6.49 10.01 -2.41
N PRO A 30 -5.40 10.65 -2.85
CA PRO A 30 -4.07 10.16 -2.55
C PRO A 30 -3.94 10.06 -1.04
N ILE A 31 -3.65 8.86 -0.51
CA ILE A 31 -3.26 8.75 0.88
C ILE A 31 -1.85 9.33 0.94
N THR A 32 -1.76 10.60 1.35
CA THR A 32 -0.48 11.29 1.49
C THR A 32 0.24 10.73 2.71
N LYS A 33 1.25 9.88 2.46
CA LYS A 33 2.19 9.47 3.49
C LYS A 33 3.16 10.64 3.73
N LYS A 34 3.40 10.99 4.98
CA LYS A 34 4.46 11.94 5.34
C LYS A 34 5.74 11.16 5.59
N GLN A 35 6.82 11.54 4.90
CA GLN A 35 8.15 11.04 5.22
C GLN A 35 8.64 11.73 6.48
N LEU A 36 9.07 10.94 7.46
CA LEU A 36 9.61 11.43 8.73
C LEU A 36 10.80 10.56 9.14
N THR A 37 11.78 11.17 9.79
CA THR A 37 12.92 10.43 10.35
C THR A 37 12.56 9.98 11.76
N LEU A 38 12.42 8.67 11.97
CA LEU A 38 12.14 8.05 13.27
C LEU A 38 13.27 7.10 13.63
N ARG A 39 13.60 7.02 14.92
CA ARG A 39 14.46 5.96 15.45
C ARG A 39 13.59 4.86 16.03
N LEU A 40 13.83 3.63 15.57
CA LEU A 40 13.23 2.41 16.07
C LEU A 40 14.37 1.49 16.50
N ASP A 41 14.07 0.54 17.38
CA ASP A 41 15.04 -0.45 17.81
C ASP A 41 15.51 -1.31 16.63
N SER A 42 16.79 -1.70 16.66
CA SER A 42 17.44 -2.37 15.53
C SER A 42 16.82 -3.75 15.25
N ASP A 43 16.53 -4.49 16.31
CA ASP A 43 15.90 -5.81 16.29
C ASP A 43 14.50 -5.76 15.66
N LEU A 44 13.72 -4.72 15.96
CA LEU A 44 12.40 -4.52 15.38
C LEU A 44 12.50 -4.27 13.87
N ILE A 45 13.47 -3.47 13.43
CA ILE A 45 13.71 -3.21 12.00
C ILE A 45 14.13 -4.51 11.30
N GLU A 46 15.03 -5.28 11.90
CA GLU A 46 15.50 -6.56 11.35
C GLU A 46 14.35 -7.55 11.22
N TRP A 47 13.57 -7.75 12.27
CA TRP A 47 12.40 -8.63 12.25
C TRP A 47 11.40 -8.27 11.15
N PHE A 48 11.12 -6.98 10.93
CA PHE A 48 10.26 -6.55 9.84
C PHE A 48 10.88 -6.82 8.47
N LYS A 49 12.19 -6.59 8.29
CA LYS A 49 12.91 -6.83 7.04
C LYS A 49 12.93 -8.33 6.67
N GLU A 50 13.04 -9.22 7.64
CA GLU A 50 12.97 -10.68 7.44
C GLU A 50 11.66 -11.12 6.78
N GLN A 51 10.58 -10.34 6.94
CA GLN A 51 9.29 -10.63 6.32
C GLN A 51 9.19 -10.26 4.83
N GLY A 52 10.31 -9.85 4.22
CA GLY A 52 10.46 -9.63 2.78
C GLY A 52 10.01 -8.25 2.29
N GLN A 53 9.80 -8.16 0.97
CA GLN A 53 9.42 -6.92 0.30
C GLN A 53 8.11 -6.37 0.89
N GLY A 54 8.10 -5.06 1.16
CA GLY A 54 6.93 -4.38 1.73
C GLY A 54 6.88 -4.34 3.26
N TYR A 55 7.99 -4.63 3.96
CA TYR A 55 8.06 -4.51 5.42
C TYR A 55 7.58 -3.15 5.95
N GLN A 56 7.89 -2.04 5.26
CA GLN A 56 7.41 -0.70 5.63
C GLN A 56 5.88 -0.59 5.54
N THR A 57 5.26 -1.25 4.55
CA THR A 57 3.81 -1.31 4.40
C THR A 57 3.18 -2.09 5.55
N LYS A 58 3.78 -3.24 5.94
CA LYS A 58 3.34 -4.04 7.09
C LYS A 58 3.44 -3.26 8.40
N MET A 59 4.58 -2.61 8.63
CA MET A 59 4.81 -1.75 9.80
C MET A 59 3.78 -0.62 9.86
N ASN A 60 3.53 0.07 8.74
CA ASN A 60 2.50 1.12 8.69
C ASN A 60 1.08 0.58 8.92
N ALA A 61 0.76 -0.63 8.46
CA ALA A 61 -0.52 -1.27 8.72
C ALA A 61 -0.72 -1.58 10.21
N LEU A 62 0.32 -2.10 10.88
CA LEU A 62 0.29 -2.37 12.33
C LEU A 62 0.06 -1.08 13.13
N LEU A 63 0.84 -0.02 12.84
CA LEU A 63 0.69 1.28 13.51
C LEU A 63 -0.72 1.87 13.30
N ARG A 64 -1.29 1.69 12.11
CA ARG A 64 -2.66 2.12 11.81
C ARG A 64 -3.70 1.35 12.62
N ALA A 65 -3.59 0.03 12.68
CA ALA A 65 -4.51 -0.79 13.47
C ALA A 65 -4.48 -0.40 14.95
N TYR A 66 -3.27 -0.22 15.51
CA TYR A 66 -3.09 0.26 16.88
C TYR A 66 -3.74 1.62 17.12
N MET A 67 -3.49 2.59 16.22
CA MET A 67 -4.07 3.93 16.30
C MET A 67 -5.61 3.89 16.27
N GLU A 68 -6.21 3.14 15.36
CA GLU A 68 -7.67 3.09 15.21
C GLU A 68 -8.34 2.47 16.44
N GLU A 69 -7.76 1.42 17.02
CA GLU A 69 -8.28 0.83 18.26
C GLU A 69 -8.22 1.83 19.42
N HIS A 70 -7.13 2.58 19.55
CA HIS A 70 -6.98 3.57 20.62
C HIS A 70 -7.84 4.82 20.43
N LYS A 71 -8.13 5.21 19.18
CA LYS A 71 -9.12 6.27 18.89
C LYS A 71 -10.52 5.85 19.30
N ARG A 72 -10.90 4.59 19.05
CA ARG A 72 -12.21 4.03 19.44
C ARG A 72 -12.41 4.12 20.95
N VAL A 73 -11.41 3.74 21.73
CA VAL A 73 -11.44 3.79 23.21
C VAL A 73 -11.49 5.24 23.73
N ALA A 74 -10.77 6.17 23.10
CA ALA A 74 -10.78 7.58 23.50
C ALA A 74 -12.11 8.30 23.18
N GLY A 75 -12.84 7.87 22.15
CA GLY A 75 -14.18 8.35 21.84
C GLY A 75 -15.22 7.87 22.86
N ALA A 76 -15.12 6.62 23.31
CA ALA A 76 -16.05 6.01 24.26
C ALA A 76 -15.94 6.56 25.70
N ARG A 77 -14.85 7.24 26.05
CA ARG A 77 -14.67 7.90 27.37
C ARG A 77 -15.16 9.35 27.42
N ARG A 78 -15.55 9.93 26.28
CA ARG A 78 -16.01 11.33 26.18
C ARG A 78 -17.52 11.49 25.97
N GLY A 79 -18.28 10.39 25.92
CA GLY A 79 -19.75 10.38 25.89
C GLY A 79 -20.28 9.79 27.18
#